data_AF-A0A813ECF8-F1
#
_entry.id   AF-A0A813ECF8-F1
#
_cell.length_a   1.000
_cell.length_b   1.000
_cell.length_c   1.000
_cell.angle_alpha   90.00
_cell.angle_beta   90.00
_cell.angle_gamma   90.00
#
_symmetry.space_group_name_H-M   'P 1'
#
loop_
_entity.id
_entity.type
_entity.pdbx_description
1 polymer ?
#
loop_
_entity_poly.entity_id
_entity_poly.type
_entity_poly.pdbx_seq_one_letter_code
_entity_poly.pdbx_strand_id
1 'polypeptide(L)'
;FGPLVVELGNAAAAAEEGKALAIFEKLRALTPEHLLQKPFLWNTVLKARARAGNLKGAEDWFREMLSASVEVNAQSFGKLIAAAARAGEVEAAERWLAAVQ
;
A
#
# COMPACT_ATOMS: atom_id res chain seq x y z
N PHE A 1 -5.53 -6.46 17.67
CA PHE A 1 -4.74 -6.27 16.43
C PHE A 1 -3.21 -6.41 16.60
N GLY A 2 -2.67 -6.79 17.77
CA GLY A 2 -1.26 -6.53 18.14
C GLY A 2 -0.16 -7.14 17.24
N PRO A 3 0.04 -8.48 17.21
CA PRO A 3 1.27 -9.04 16.62
C PRO A 3 1.36 -8.94 15.10
N LEU A 4 0.28 -9.29 14.39
CA LEU A 4 0.26 -9.31 12.93
C LEU A 4 0.39 -7.91 12.31
N VAL A 5 -0.14 -6.86 12.96
CA VAL A 5 0.03 -5.48 12.48
C VAL A 5 1.47 -5.02 12.63
N VAL A 6 2.15 -5.39 13.72
CA VAL A 6 3.58 -5.12 13.91
C VAL A 6 4.40 -5.88 12.86
N GLU A 7 4.09 -7.15 12.63
CA GLU A 7 4.77 -7.96 11.61
C GLU A 7 4.59 -7.38 10.20
N LEU A 8 3.38 -6.92 9.87
CA LEU A 8 3.10 -6.23 8.61
C LEU A 8 3.95 -4.96 8.47
N GLY A 9 4.06 -4.18 9.54
CA GLY A 9 4.89 -2.98 9.59
C GLY A 9 6.38 -3.28 9.37
N ASN A 10 6.88 -4.37 9.96
CA ASN A 10 8.26 -4.82 9.81
C ASN A 10 8.54 -5.31 8.37
N ALA A 11 7.65 -6.11 7.79
CA ALA A 11 7.76 -6.55 6.40
C ALA A 11 7.77 -5.35 5.44
N ALA A 12 6.91 -4.35 5.69
CA ALA A 12 6.89 -3.12 4.91
C ALA A 12 8.15 -2.25 5.07
N ALA A 13 8.79 -2.27 6.24
CA ALA A 13 10.07 -1.58 6.45
C ALA A 13 11.21 -2.27 5.68
N ALA A 14 11.18 -3.60 5.61
CA ALA A 14 12.15 -4.46 4.92
C ALA A 14 11.92 -4.56 3.40
N ALA A 15 10.89 -3.91 2.84
CA ALA A 15 10.49 -4.02 1.43
C ALA A 15 10.09 -5.44 0.99
N GLU A 16 9.70 -6.30 1.94
CA GLU A 16 9.25 -7.67 1.67
C GLU A 16 7.77 -7.69 1.25
N GLU A 17 7.49 -7.26 0.01
CA GLU A 17 6.11 -7.10 -0.47
C GLU A 17 5.27 -8.39 -0.43
N GLY A 18 5.87 -9.55 -0.74
CA GLY A 18 5.18 -10.84 -0.69
C GLY A 18 4.78 -11.23 0.73
N LYS A 19 5.67 -10.98 1.71
CA LYS A 19 5.36 -11.23 3.12
C LYS A 19 4.31 -10.25 3.64
N ALA A 20 4.42 -8.98 3.28
CA ALA A 20 3.43 -7.97 3.64
C ALA A 20 2.04 -8.34 3.12
N LEU A 21 1.93 -8.80 1.87
CA LEU A 21 0.66 -9.25 1.30
C LEU A 21 0.11 -10.48 2.04
N ALA A 22 0.93 -11.48 2.32
CA ALA A 22 0.51 -12.68 3.04
C ALA A 22 0.00 -12.38 4.46
N ILE A 23 0.63 -11.43 5.16
CA ILE A 23 0.17 -11.00 6.49
C ILE A 23 -1.13 -10.19 6.38
N PHE A 24 -1.25 -9.33 5.36
CA PHE A 24 -2.48 -8.57 5.12
C PHE A 24 -3.67 -9.50 4.86
N GLU A 25 -3.49 -10.56 4.08
CA GLU A 25 -4.55 -11.55 3.83
C GLU A 25 -5.02 -12.24 5.11
N LYS A 26 -4.09 -12.59 6.00
CA LYS A 26 -4.43 -13.13 7.32
C LYS A 26 -5.20 -12.10 8.15
N LEU A 27 -4.77 -10.83 8.14
CA LEU A 27 -5.48 -9.76 8.83
C LEU A 27 -6.88 -9.57 8.25
N ARG A 28 -7.04 -9.63 6.93
CA ARG A 28 -8.33 -9.52 6.24
C ARG A 28 -9.31 -10.61 6.66
N ALA A 29 -8.86 -11.86 6.77
CA ALA A 29 -9.70 -12.96 7.23
C ALA A 29 -10.12 -12.86 8.71
N LEU A 30 -9.32 -12.18 9.54
CA LEU A 30 -9.52 -12.09 11.00
C LEU A 30 -10.16 -10.76 11.44
N THR A 31 -10.34 -9.81 10.52
CA THR A 31 -10.76 -8.44 10.84
C THR A 31 -12.13 -8.17 10.22
N PRO A 32 -13.08 -7.61 10.99
CA PRO A 32 -14.35 -7.13 10.44
C PRO A 32 -14.14 -6.14 9.28
N GLU A 33 -14.96 -6.24 8.25
CA GLU A 33 -14.84 -5.46 7.01
C GLU A 33 -14.76 -3.94 7.24
N HIS A 34 -15.58 -3.40 8.14
CA HIS A 34 -15.59 -1.96 8.47
C HIS A 34 -14.24 -1.44 9.01
N LEU A 35 -13.40 -2.31 9.60
CA LEU A 35 -12.06 -1.93 10.04
C LEU A 35 -11.03 -2.05 8.91
N LEU A 36 -11.30 -2.87 7.89
CA LEU A 36 -10.50 -2.96 6.68
C LEU A 36 -10.76 -1.80 5.73
N GLN A 37 -11.91 -1.13 5.79
CA GLN A 37 -12.17 0.10 5.02
C GLN A 37 -11.25 1.26 5.44
N LYS A 38 -10.56 1.17 6.59
CA LYS A 38 -9.57 2.16 7.00
C LYS A 38 -8.26 1.98 6.22
N PRO A 39 -7.63 3.07 5.74
CA PRO A 39 -6.47 2.99 4.85
C PRO A 39 -5.18 2.48 5.50
N PHE A 40 -5.12 2.37 6.83
CA PHE A 40 -3.88 2.09 7.55
C PHE A 40 -3.19 0.79 7.12
N LEU A 41 -3.91 -0.34 7.11
CA LEU A 41 -3.35 -1.65 6.75
C LEU A 41 -2.95 -1.70 5.26
N TRP A 42 -3.80 -1.16 4.40
CA TRP A 42 -3.58 -1.05 2.97
C TRP A 42 -2.36 -0.19 2.62
N ASN A 43 -2.25 0.98 3.26
CA ASN A 43 -1.11 1.86 3.13
C ASN A 43 0.19 1.19 3.58
N THR A 44 0.12 0.22 4.50
CA THR A 44 1.31 -0.51 4.95
C THR A 44 1.81 -1.48 3.88
N VAL A 45 0.91 -2.19 3.19
CA VAL A 45 1.29 -3.00 2.01
C VAL A 45 1.80 -2.12 0.87
N LEU A 46 1.13 -1.00 0.62
CA LEU A 46 1.56 -0.03 -0.41
C LEU A 46 2.96 0.53 -0.11
N LYS A 47 3.31 0.69 1.19
CA LYS A 47 4.65 1.12 1.62
C LYS A 47 5.70 0.06 1.29
N ALA A 48 5.38 -1.22 1.48
CA ALA A 48 6.28 -2.33 1.14
C ALA A 48 6.62 -2.31 -0.35
N ARG A 49 5.60 -2.25 -1.20
CA ARG A 49 5.73 -2.19 -2.67
C ARG A 49 6.48 -0.95 -3.13
N ALA A 50 6.19 0.21 -2.52
CA ALA A 50 6.92 1.44 -2.80
C ALA A 50 8.40 1.36 -2.42
N ARG A 51 8.76 0.68 -1.32
CA ARG A 51 10.18 0.47 -0.95
C ARG A 51 10.89 -0.50 -1.88
N ALA A 52 10.17 -1.49 -2.41
CA ALA A 52 10.70 -2.41 -3.41
C ALA A 52 10.87 -1.77 -4.80
N GLY A 53 10.36 -0.54 -5.02
CA GLY A 53 10.36 0.09 -6.36
C GLY A 53 9.37 -0.57 -7.33
N ASN A 54 8.45 -1.40 -6.83
CA ASN A 54 7.47 -2.10 -7.65
C ASN A 54 6.27 -1.18 -7.91
N LEU A 55 6.41 -0.27 -8.89
CA LEU A 55 5.34 0.67 -9.27
C LEU A 55 4.07 -0.07 -9.71
N LYS A 56 4.19 -1.03 -10.64
CA LYS A 56 3.05 -1.78 -11.16
C LYS A 56 2.25 -2.44 -10.04
N GLY A 57 2.94 -3.13 -9.14
CA GLY A 57 2.32 -3.75 -7.98
C GLY A 57 1.65 -2.74 -7.05
N ALA A 58 2.24 -1.55 -6.89
CA ALA A 58 1.64 -0.49 -6.08
C ALA A 58 0.35 0.06 -6.72
N GLU A 59 0.33 0.25 -8.04
CA GLU A 59 -0.86 0.69 -8.79
C GLU A 59 -1.97 -0.37 -8.77
N ASP A 60 -1.62 -1.64 -8.94
CA ASP A 60 -2.55 -2.77 -8.81
C ASP A 60 -3.21 -2.79 -7.42
N TRP A 61 -2.38 -2.63 -6.38
CA TRP A 61 -2.86 -2.59 -5.00
C TRP A 61 -3.75 -1.37 -4.72
N PHE A 62 -3.40 -0.20 -5.27
CA PHE A 62 -4.22 1.00 -5.15
C PHE A 62 -5.60 0.81 -5.81
N ARG A 63 -5.68 0.14 -6.96
CA ARG A 63 -6.96 -0.21 -7.59
C ARG A 63 -7.78 -1.17 -6.73
N GLU A 64 -7.14 -2.10 -6.03
CA GLU A 64 -7.80 -2.98 -5.07
C GLU A 64 -8.35 -2.18 -3.87
N MET A 65 -7.58 -1.22 -3.34
CA MET A 65 -8.05 -0.30 -2.28
C MET A 65 -9.35 0.41 -2.69
N LEU A 66 -9.40 0.96 -3.91
CA LEU A 66 -10.59 1.62 -4.44
C LEU A 66 -11.76 0.65 -4.57
N SER A 67 -11.51 -0.56 -5.07
CA SER A 67 -12.55 -1.60 -5.25
C SER A 67 -13.10 -2.08 -3.91
N ALA A 68 -12.27 -2.11 -2.87
CA ALA A 68 -12.65 -2.42 -1.50
C ALA A 68 -13.27 -1.23 -0.75
N SER A 69 -13.56 -0.12 -1.44
CA SER A 69 -14.13 1.11 -0.86
C SER A 69 -13.32 1.66 0.31
N VAL A 70 -11.99 1.51 0.25
CA VAL A 70 -11.06 2.06 1.23
C VAL A 70 -10.86 3.54 0.94
N GLU A 71 -10.91 4.36 1.98
CA GLU A 71 -10.66 5.80 1.87
C GLU A 71 -9.17 6.08 1.58
N VAL A 72 -8.81 6.13 0.30
CA VAL A 72 -7.48 6.55 -0.14
C VAL A 72 -7.22 8.00 0.28
N ASN A 73 -6.00 8.31 0.68
CA ASN A 73 -5.65 9.66 1.15
C ASN A 73 -4.27 10.08 0.65
N ALA A 74 -3.83 11.29 1.01
CA ALA A 74 -2.53 11.82 0.61
C ALA A 74 -1.35 10.85 0.90
N GLN A 75 -1.43 10.03 1.95
CA GLN A 75 -0.41 9.03 2.22
C GLN A 75 -0.43 7.85 1.24
N SER A 76 -1.59 7.49 0.68
CA SER A 76 -1.71 6.47 -0.36
C SER A 76 -1.02 6.94 -1.64
N PHE A 77 -1.36 8.14 -2.11
CA PHE A 77 -0.74 8.74 -3.30
C PHE A 77 0.75 8.99 -3.12
N GLY A 78 1.19 9.50 -1.96
CA GLY A 78 2.61 9.70 -1.67
C GLY A 78 3.44 8.41 -1.79
N LYS A 79 2.84 7.23 -1.56
CA LYS A 79 3.51 5.94 -1.76
C LYS A 79 3.59 5.54 -3.23
N LEU A 80 2.58 5.85 -4.04
CA LEU A 80 2.63 5.66 -5.51
C LEU A 80 3.72 6.53 -6.13
N ILE A 81 3.79 7.81 -5.74
CA ILE A 81 4.85 8.73 -6.17
C ILE A 81 6.22 8.19 -5.77
N ALA A 82 6.39 7.73 -4.53
CA ALA A 82 7.64 7.14 -4.07
C ALA A 82 8.01 5.83 -4.81
N ALA A 83 7.01 5.00 -5.16
CA ALA A 83 7.22 3.79 -5.95
C ALA A 83 7.71 4.15 -7.37
N ALA A 84 7.04 5.11 -8.02
CA ALA A 84 7.40 5.59 -9.35
C ALA A 84 8.81 6.20 -9.38
N ALA A 85 9.12 7.07 -8.42
CA ALA A 85 10.43 7.69 -8.30
C ALA A 85 11.56 6.65 -8.12
N ARG A 86 11.32 5.58 -7.35
CA ARG A 86 12.28 4.48 -7.18
C ARG A 86 12.39 3.56 -8.39
N ALA A 87 11.32 3.40 -9.15
CA ALA A 87 11.31 2.67 -10.40
C ALA A 87 11.99 3.43 -11.55
N GLY A 88 12.24 4.74 -11.38
CA GLY A 88 12.76 5.63 -12.44
C GLY A 88 11.68 6.12 -13.40
N GLU A 89 10.40 5.92 -13.08
CA GLU A 89 9.24 6.23 -13.91
C GLU A 89 8.75 7.66 -13.60
N VAL A 90 9.45 8.66 -14.13
CA VAL A 90 9.21 10.09 -13.81
C VAL A 90 7.81 10.52 -14.22
N GLU A 91 7.36 10.13 -15.40
CA GLU A 91 6.03 10.47 -15.91
C GLU A 91 4.93 9.90 -15.00
N ALA A 92 5.14 8.71 -14.45
CA ALA A 92 4.20 8.13 -13.48
C ALA A 92 4.18 8.92 -12.17
N ALA A 93 5.34 9.36 -11.68
CA ALA A 93 5.44 10.18 -10.48
C ALA A 93 4.69 11.52 -10.65
N GLU A 94 4.84 12.18 -11.80
CA GLU A 94 4.12 13.42 -12.12
C GLU A 94 2.61 13.22 -12.22
N ARG A 95 2.17 12.14 -12.90
CA ARG A 95 0.74 11.78 -12.98
C ARG A 95 0.13 11.61 -11.59
N TRP A 96 0.79 10.86 -10.71
CA TRP A 96 0.30 10.63 -9.36
C TRP A 96 0.37 11.88 -8.48
N LEU A 97 1.35 12.77 -8.69
CA LEU A 97 1.42 14.07 -8.01
C LEU A 97 0.24 14.98 -8.42
N ALA A 98 -0.09 15.05 -9.71
CA ALA A 98 -1.23 15.82 -10.20
C ALA A 98 -2.58 15.27 -9.72
N ALA A 99 -2.66 13.97 -9.40
CA ALA A 99 -3.85 13.34 -8.84
C ALA A 99 -4.06 13.63 -7.34
N VAL A 100 -3.07 14.18 -6.64
CA VAL A 100 -3.22 14.67 -5.26
C VAL A 100 -3.83 16.07 -5.31
N GLN A 101 -5.15 16.19 -5.16
CA GLN A 101 -5.87 17.46 -5.03
C GLN A 101 -6.81 17.45 -3.84
#